data_AF-A0A8J9Z8Q7-F1
#
_entry.id   AF-A0A8J9Z8Q7-F1
#
_cell.length_a   1.000
_cell.length_b   1.000
_cell.length_c   1.000
_cell.angle_alpha   90.00
_cell.angle_beta   90.00
_cell.angle_gamma   90.00
#
_symmetry.space_group_name_H-M   'P 1'
#
loop_
_entity.id
_entity.type
_entity.pdbx_description
1 polymer ?
#
loop_
_entity_poly.entity_id
_entity_poly.type
_entity_poly.pdbx_seq_one_letter_code
_entity_poly.pdbx_strand_id
1 'polypeptide(L)'
;MHLLLCQRRLRWLGHVFRMKDGRIPKDILYSELATGKRPVGRPALRFRDVCKRDLKLTDIDPTSWEQIGADRNRWRHEVSAGLAKGQSKRKKQLEQRRQRRKERQQPQNSSDVQTVDETVTPGLDFRAT
;
A
#
# COMPACT_ATOMS: atom_id res chain seq x y z
N MET A 1 8.29 4.69 8.57
CA MET A 1 7.57 5.55 9.54
C MET A 1 6.04 5.46 9.49
N HIS A 2 5.38 5.39 8.33
CA HIS A 2 3.89 5.45 8.27
C HIS A 2 3.16 4.33 9.03
N LEU A 3 3.64 3.08 8.93
CA LEU A 3 2.94 1.89 9.42
C LEU A 3 2.92 1.76 10.96
N LEU A 4 3.95 2.28 11.64
CA LEU A 4 4.00 2.28 13.11
C LEU A 4 2.93 3.20 13.71
N LEU A 5 2.67 4.35 13.07
CA LEU A 5 1.63 5.27 13.49
C LEU A 5 0.24 4.67 13.26
N CYS A 6 0.02 4.03 12.10
CA CYS A 6 -1.23 3.31 11.81
C CYS A 6 -1.50 2.24 12.88
N GLN A 7 -0.49 1.44 13.23
CA GLN A 7 -0.63 0.40 14.26
C GLN A 7 -1.07 0.97 15.62
N ARG A 8 -0.42 2.07 16.07
CA ARG A 8 -0.74 2.69 17.37
C ARG A 8 -2.16 3.26 17.38
N ARG A 9 -2.56 3.94 16.30
CA ARG A 9 -3.91 4.50 16.17
C ARG A 9 -4.98 3.42 16.11
N LEU A 10 -4.78 2.35 15.36
CA LEU A 10 -5.75 1.23 15.29
C LEU A 10 -5.83 0.46 16.62
N ARG A 11 -4.71 0.31 17.34
CA ARG A 11 -4.74 -0.24 18.70
C ARG A 11 -5.57 0.62 19.65
N TRP A 12 -5.37 1.94 19.62
CA TRP A 12 -6.15 2.89 20.40
C TRP A 12 -7.63 2.85 20.00
N LEU A 13 -7.94 2.84 18.70
CA LEU A 13 -9.32 2.81 18.19
C LEU A 13 -10.09 1.59 18.72
N GLY A 14 -9.53 0.39 18.60
CA GLY A 14 -10.17 -0.80 19.14
C GLY A 14 -10.27 -0.80 20.66
N HIS A 15 -9.31 -0.18 21.36
CA HIS A 15 -9.40 -0.02 22.81
C HIS A 15 -10.55 0.89 23.22
N VAL A 16 -10.68 2.06 22.57
CA VAL A 16 -11.76 3.03 22.82
C VAL A 16 -13.12 2.43 22.50
N PHE A 17 -13.24 1.68 21.39
CA PHE A 17 -14.48 0.99 21.05
C PHE A 17 -14.95 0.05 22.16
N ARG A 18 -14.03 -0.71 22.76
CA ARG A 18 -14.32 -1.66 23.86
C ARG A 18 -14.49 -1.00 25.23
N MET A 19 -14.25 0.31 25.36
CA MET A 19 -14.58 1.00 26.61
C MET A 19 -16.09 1.00 26.84
N LYS A 20 -16.51 1.05 28.11
CA LYS A 20 -17.90 1.30 28.48
C LYS A 20 -18.35 2.67 27.92
N ASP A 21 -19.60 2.76 27.51
CA ASP A 21 -20.24 4.02 27.09
C ASP A 21 -20.27 5.04 28.25
N GLY A 22 -20.28 6.33 27.91
CA GLY A 22 -20.17 7.44 28.89
C GLY A 22 -18.72 7.77 29.30
N ARG A 23 -17.73 7.15 28.65
CA ARG A 23 -16.32 7.52 28.79
C ARG A 23 -16.00 8.59 27.76
N ILE A 24 -15.48 9.73 28.23
CA ILE A 24 -15.10 10.89 27.42
C ILE A 24 -14.39 10.52 26.09
N PRO A 25 -13.38 9.64 26.04
CA PRO A 25 -12.72 9.30 24.78
C PRO A 25 -13.63 8.61 23.75
N LYS A 26 -14.54 7.75 24.21
CA LYS A 26 -15.50 7.04 23.36
C LYS A 26 -16.58 8.01 22.90
N ASP A 27 -17.10 8.82 23.81
CA ASP A 27 -18.11 9.82 23.50
C ASP A 27 -17.56 10.83 22.48
N ILE A 28 -16.34 11.35 22.67
CA ILE A 28 -15.69 12.25 21.70
C ILE A 28 -15.51 11.58 20.33
N LEU A 29 -15.13 10.30 20.29
CA LEU A 29 -14.90 9.58 19.04
C LEU A 29 -16.17 9.45 18.19
N TYR A 30 -17.32 9.25 18.83
CA TYR A 30 -18.62 9.08 18.19
C TYR A 30 -19.46 10.37 18.13
N SER A 31 -19.10 11.39 18.91
CA SER A 31 -19.79 12.67 18.93
C SER A 31 -19.66 13.42 17.60
N GLU A 32 -20.70 14.20 17.31
CA GLU A 32 -20.68 15.20 16.27
C GLU A 32 -20.96 16.58 16.88
N LEU A 33 -20.40 17.63 16.27
CA LEU A 33 -20.64 18.99 16.74
C LEU A 33 -22.10 19.36 16.45
N ALA A 34 -22.85 19.70 17.51
CA ALA A 34 -24.25 20.11 17.39
C ALA A 34 -24.41 21.42 16.60
N THR A 35 -23.42 22.31 16.64
CA THR A 35 -23.43 23.60 15.95
C THR A 35 -22.07 23.89 15.33
N GLY A 36 -22.07 24.56 14.18
CA GLY A 36 -20.85 24.99 13.47
C GLY A 36 -20.54 24.13 12.25
N LYS A 37 -20.22 24.80 11.13
CA LYS A 37 -19.76 24.17 9.89
C LYS A 37 -18.24 24.25 9.82
N ARG A 38 -17.62 23.24 9.19
CA ARG A 38 -16.17 23.29 8.93
C ARG A 38 -15.87 24.27 7.80
N PRO A 39 -14.73 24.99 7.87
CA PRO A 39 -14.33 25.88 6.80
C PRO A 39 -14.12 25.10 5.50
N VAL A 40 -14.51 25.72 4.39
CA VAL A 40 -14.32 25.18 3.04
C VAL A 40 -12.83 25.23 2.67
N GLY A 41 -12.33 24.21 1.98
CA GLY A 41 -10.93 24.10 1.55
C GLY A 41 -10.25 22.87 2.14
N ARG A 42 -9.12 23.07 2.84
CA ARG A 42 -8.30 21.99 3.41
C ARG A 42 -8.25 22.03 4.95
N PRO A 43 -9.39 21.85 5.65
CA PRO A 43 -9.39 21.74 7.10
C PRO A 43 -8.59 20.52 7.57
N ALA A 44 -8.04 20.58 8.78
CA ALA A 44 -7.37 19.45 9.39
C ALA A 44 -8.33 18.26 9.55
N LEU A 45 -7.83 17.06 9.26
CA LEU A 45 -8.58 15.81 9.36
C LEU A 45 -8.97 15.54 10.82
N ARG A 46 -10.17 15.02 11.08
CA ARG A 46 -10.50 14.49 12.41
C ARG A 46 -9.63 13.26 12.67
N PHE A 47 -9.44 12.98 13.94
CA PHE A 47 -8.85 11.71 14.34
C PHE A 47 -9.61 10.51 13.74
N ARG A 48 -10.95 10.55 13.76
CA ARG A 48 -11.81 9.55 13.10
C ARG A 48 -11.50 9.38 11.60
N ASP A 49 -11.25 10.47 10.88
CA ASP A 49 -10.94 10.42 9.44
C ASP A 49 -9.56 9.79 9.19
N VAL A 50 -8.60 10.05 10.08
CA VAL A 50 -7.28 9.42 10.05
C VAL A 50 -7.41 7.92 10.31
N CYS A 51 -8.20 7.50 11.31
CA CYS A 51 -8.50 6.09 11.56
C CYS A 51 -9.16 5.41 10.36
N LYS A 52 -10.14 6.06 9.70
CA LYS A 52 -10.76 5.54 8.47
C LYS A 52 -9.73 5.31 7.37
N ARG A 53 -8.75 6.20 7.22
CA ARG A 53 -7.65 6.01 6.26
C ARG A 53 -6.76 4.84 6.65
N ASP A 54 -6.41 4.74 7.93
CA ASP A 54 -5.58 3.65 8.45
C ASP A 54 -6.26 2.28 8.27
N LEU A 55 -7.58 2.18 8.50
CA LEU A 55 -8.38 0.98 8.24
C LEU A 55 -8.31 0.54 6.77
N LYS A 56 -8.53 1.49 5.84
CA LYS A 56 -8.41 1.23 4.39
C LYS A 56 -7.01 0.79 3.98
N LEU A 57 -5.97 1.33 4.60
CA LEU A 57 -4.59 0.92 4.34
C LEU A 57 -4.30 -0.50 4.81
N THR A 58 -4.97 -0.94 5.87
CA THR A 58 -4.87 -2.30 6.42
C THR A 58 -5.88 -3.27 5.81
N ASP A 59 -6.66 -2.87 4.81
CA ASP A 59 -7.68 -3.72 4.17
C ASP A 59 -8.79 -4.18 5.13
N ILE A 60 -9.05 -3.38 6.18
CA ILE A 60 -10.16 -3.58 7.11
C ILE A 60 -11.29 -2.65 6.68
N ASP A 61 -12.48 -3.20 6.53
CA ASP A 61 -13.64 -2.44 6.09
C ASP A 61 -14.08 -1.40 7.15
N PRO A 62 -14.12 -0.09 6.82
CA PRO A 62 -14.51 0.96 7.75
C PRO A 62 -15.97 0.93 8.21
N THR A 63 -16.84 0.13 7.58
CA THR A 63 -18.24 -0.02 8.00
C THR A 63 -18.46 -1.17 8.98
N SER A 64 -17.69 -2.26 8.88
CA SER A 64 -17.87 -3.47 9.70
C SER A 64 -16.78 -3.71 10.76
N TRP A 65 -15.76 -2.83 10.85
CA TRP A 65 -14.64 -3.01 11.78
C TRP A 65 -15.04 -3.15 13.26
N GLU A 66 -16.18 -2.60 13.68
CA GLU A 66 -16.67 -2.68 15.06
C GLU A 66 -16.96 -4.12 15.49
N GLN A 67 -17.48 -4.95 14.58
CA GLN A 67 -17.73 -6.37 14.84
C GLN A 67 -16.42 -7.13 15.12
N ILE A 68 -15.37 -6.79 14.38
CA ILE A 68 -14.02 -7.33 14.58
C ILE A 68 -13.40 -6.74 15.85
N GLY A 69 -13.65 -5.47 16.12
CA GLY A 69 -13.14 -4.70 17.25
C GLY A 69 -13.69 -5.15 18.60
N ALA A 70 -14.84 -5.82 18.64
CA ALA A 70 -15.44 -6.34 19.86
C ALA A 70 -14.54 -7.37 20.56
N ASP A 71 -13.91 -8.26 19.78
CA ASP A 71 -12.91 -9.20 20.29
C ASP A 71 -11.50 -8.58 20.21
N ARG A 72 -10.84 -8.48 21.38
CA ARG A 72 -9.48 -7.92 21.50
C ARG A 72 -8.44 -8.73 20.72
N ASN A 73 -8.54 -10.05 20.75
CA ASN A 73 -7.57 -10.95 20.10
C ASN A 73 -7.76 -10.91 18.59
N ARG A 74 -9.01 -11.04 18.13
CA ARG A 74 -9.36 -10.91 16.71
C ARG A 74 -8.93 -9.55 16.16
N TRP A 75 -9.22 -8.45 16.87
CA TRP A 75 -8.77 -7.11 16.50
C TRP A 75 -7.26 -7.01 16.34
N ARG A 76 -6.50 -7.51 17.32
CA ARG A 76 -5.03 -7.47 17.29
C ARG A 76 -4.48 -8.27 16.13
N HIS A 77 -5.07 -9.43 15.84
CA HIS A 77 -4.69 -10.27 14.72
C HIS A 77 -4.92 -9.56 13.38
N GLU A 78 -6.15 -9.08 13.14
CA GLU A 78 -6.53 -8.39 11.89
C GLU A 78 -5.69 -7.13 11.64
N VAL A 79 -5.47 -6.32 12.67
CA VAL A 79 -4.59 -5.14 12.54
C VAL A 79 -3.17 -5.56 12.18
N SER A 80 -2.63 -6.62 12.78
CA SER A 80 -1.28 -7.10 12.46
C SER A 80 -1.17 -7.65 11.04
N ALA A 81 -2.14 -8.48 10.62
CA ALA A 81 -2.22 -9.04 9.28
C ALA A 81 -2.39 -7.94 8.22
N GLY A 82 -3.31 -7.01 8.45
CA GLY A 82 -3.56 -5.87 7.57
C GLY A 82 -2.35 -4.95 7.43
N LEU A 83 -1.61 -4.70 8.52
CA LEU A 83 -0.36 -3.96 8.45
C LEU A 83 0.67 -4.68 7.59
N ALA A 84 0.88 -5.99 7.78
CA ALA A 84 1.81 -6.79 6.98
C ALA A 84 1.48 -6.72 5.48
N LYS A 85 0.20 -6.92 5.13
CA LYS A 85 -0.31 -6.74 3.76
C LYS A 85 -0.01 -5.35 3.21
N GLY A 86 -0.30 -4.30 3.99
CA GLY A 86 -0.04 -2.91 3.64
C GLY A 86 1.44 -2.62 3.38
N GLN A 87 2.36 -3.19 4.18
CA GLN A 87 3.80 -3.03 3.95
C GLN A 87 4.23 -3.68 2.64
N SER A 88 3.80 -4.92 2.41
CA SER A 88 4.11 -5.69 1.20
C SER A 88 3.60 -5.00 -0.05
N LYS A 89 2.36 -4.51 -0.05
CA LYS A 89 1.76 -3.74 -1.15
C LYS A 89 2.58 -2.49 -1.45
N ARG A 90 2.99 -1.75 -0.42
CA ARG A 90 3.82 -0.54 -0.57
C ARG A 90 5.20 -0.87 -1.14
N LYS A 91 5.86 -1.93 -0.65
CA LYS A 91 7.16 -2.39 -1.17
C LYS A 91 7.06 -2.76 -2.65
N LYS A 92 6.03 -3.54 -3.02
CA LYS A 92 5.76 -3.92 -4.41
C LYS A 92 5.53 -2.71 -5.31
N GLN A 93 4.73 -1.74 -4.87
CA GLN A 93 4.47 -0.50 -5.61
C GLN A 93 5.74 0.34 -5.81
N LEU A 94 6.61 0.42 -4.78
CA LEU A 94 7.89 1.12 -4.90
C LEU A 94 8.82 0.44 -5.91
N GLU A 95 8.89 -0.89 -5.89
CA GLU A 95 9.70 -1.64 -6.85
C GLU A 95 9.19 -1.48 -8.28
N GLN A 96 7.88 -1.57 -8.49
CA GLN A 96 7.26 -1.29 -9.79
C GLN A 96 7.54 0.13 -10.28
N ARG A 97 7.54 1.13 -9.38
CA ARG A 97 7.89 2.51 -9.74
C ARG A 97 9.37 2.66 -10.11
N ARG A 98 10.26 1.90 -9.47
CA ARG A 98 11.69 1.87 -9.80
C ARG A 98 11.92 1.22 -11.16
N GLN A 99 11.30 0.06 -11.39
CA GLN A 99 11.39 -0.66 -12.65
C GLN A 99 10.92 0.19 -13.84
N ARG A 100 9.75 0.85 -13.71
CA ARG A 100 9.25 1.79 -14.74
C ARG A 100 10.18 2.97 -15.01
N ARG A 101 11.01 3.39 -14.04
CA ARG A 101 12.00 4.45 -14.26
C ARG A 101 13.20 3.93 -15.03
N LYS A 102 13.66 2.70 -14.74
CA LYS A 102 14.74 2.04 -15.48
C LYS A 102 14.35 1.82 -16.94
N GLU A 103 13.16 1.27 -17.19
CA GLU A 103 12.64 1.03 -18.55
C GLU A 103 12.52 2.32 -19.36
N ARG A 104 12.12 3.44 -18.73
CA ARG A 104 12.07 4.76 -19.38
C ARG A 104 13.44 5.36 -19.70
N GLN A 105 14.48 4.98 -18.96
CA GLN A 105 15.84 5.47 -19.14
C GLN A 105 16.67 4.59 -20.07
N GLN A 106 16.16 3.41 -20.44
CA GLN A 106 16.81 2.50 -21.37
C GLN A 106 16.54 3.01 -22.80
N PRO A 107 17.56 3.52 -23.53
CA PRO A 107 17.36 3.93 -24.91
C PRO A 107 17.06 2.71 -25.78
N GLN A 108 16.32 2.92 -26.87
CA GLN A 108 16.10 1.97 -27.96
C GLN A 108 17.41 1.70 -28.73
N ASN A 109 18.44 1.15 -28.09
CA ASN A 109 19.70 0.78 -28.74
C ASN A 109 20.15 -0.60 -28.24
N SER A 110 19.48 -1.64 -28.73
CA SER A 110 19.98 -3.02 -28.66
C SER A 110 19.34 -3.90 -29.75
N SER A 111 19.14 -3.34 -30.94
CA SER A 111 18.73 -4.06 -32.15
C SER A 111 19.38 -3.41 -33.37
N ASP A 112 20.71 -3.35 -33.39
CA ASP A 112 21.49 -3.32 -34.64
C ASP A 112 22.96 -3.66 -34.34
N VAL A 113 23.22 -4.94 -34.11
CA VAL A 113 24.55 -5.51 -34.38
C VAL A 113 24.26 -6.71 -35.27
N GLN A 114 24.24 -6.46 -36.59
CA GLN A 114 24.26 -7.52 -37.58
C GLN A 114 25.57 -8.29 -37.43
N THR A 115 25.50 -9.52 -36.92
CA THR A 115 26.56 -10.50 -37.08
C THR A 115 26.56 -10.95 -38.54
N VAL A 116 27.30 -10.24 -39.39
CA VAL A 116 27.80 -10.79 -40.65
C VAL A 116 29.18 -11.36 -40.34
N ASP A 117 29.27 -12.68 -40.26
CA ASP A 117 30.56 -13.36 -40.36
C ASP A 117 30.42 -14.55 -41.31
N GLU A 118 31.38 -14.60 -42.22
CA GLU A 118 31.33 -15.18 -43.55
C GLU A 118 31.40 -16.71 -43.55
N THR A 119 30.47 -17.37 -44.24
CA THR A 119 30.63 -18.78 -44.61
C THR A 119 31.51 -18.88 -45.85
N VAL A 120 32.83 -19.02 -45.66
CA VAL A 120 33.74 -19.45 -46.73
C VAL A 120 33.41 -20.89 -47.09
N THR A 121 32.85 -21.08 -48.28
CA THR A 121 32.55 -22.38 -48.86
C THR A 121 33.74 -22.79 -49.73
N PRO A 122 34.48 -23.88 -49.47
CA PRO A 122 35.45 -24.39 -50.41
C PRO A 122 34.77 -25.46 -51.27
N GLY A 123 34.45 -25.12 -52.51
CA GLY A 123 33.99 -26.07 -53.51
C GLY A 123 34.61 -25.76 -54.85
N LEU A 124 35.37 -26.73 -55.39
CA LEU A 124 35.50 -27.15 -56.79
C LEU A 124 36.93 -27.54 -57.17
N ASP A 125 37.17 -28.84 -57.04
CA ASP A 125 37.60 -29.75 -58.11
C ASP A 125 38.61 -29.23 -59.14
N PHE A 126 39.86 -29.69 -59.00
CA PHE A 126 40.84 -29.69 -60.08
C PHE A 126 40.92 -31.10 -60.67
N ARG A 127 40.50 -31.24 -61.94
CA ARG A 127 40.58 -32.47 -62.74
C ARG A 127 41.56 -32.23 -63.90
N ALA A 128 42.15 -33.35 -64.36
CA ALA A 128 43.02 -33.54 -65.54
C ALA A 128 44.52 -33.22 -65.28
N THR A 129 45.48 -34.05 -65.69
CA THR A 129 45.58 -35.13 -66.69
C THR A 129 46.54 -36.22 -66.21
#